data_AF-A0A954X898-F1
#
_entry.id   AF-A0A954X898-F1
#
_cell.length_a   1.000
_cell.length_b   1.000
_cell.length_c   1.000
_cell.angle_alpha   90.00
_cell.angle_beta   90.00
_cell.angle_gamma   90.00
#
_symmetry.space_group_name_H-M   'P 1'
#
loop_
_entity.id
_entity.type
_entity.pdbx_description
1 polymer ?
#
loop_
_entity_poly.entity_id
_entity_poly.type
_entity_poly.pdbx_seq_one_letter_code
_entity_poly.pdbx_strand_id
1 'polypeptide(L)'
;MVYLAEALQKLHGVKTVDEARQNTLALQTDDDQLIPIVEDVRGRAFRRDDRLRKMRVELLVRRYEGVPAVQIIRVFELTDEGRFELDYWCDICAIAMFELKACDCCQGPIELRRRPAADDR
;
A
#
# COMPACT_ATOMS: atom_id res chain seq x y z
N MET A 1 -8.06 1.60 -2.03
CA MET A 1 -7.47 0.26 -1.87
C MET A 1 -8.51 -0.65 -1.23
N VAL A 2 -8.68 -1.88 -1.72
CA VAL A 2 -9.69 -2.82 -1.20
C VAL A 2 -9.08 -4.22 -1.03
N TYR A 3 -9.67 -5.04 -0.15
CA TYR A 3 -9.37 -6.46 -0.16
C TYR A 3 -9.95 -7.08 -1.43
N LEU A 4 -9.12 -7.84 -2.16
CA LEU A 4 -9.50 -8.43 -3.44
C LEU A 4 -10.71 -9.36 -3.28
N ALA A 5 -10.73 -10.16 -2.21
CA ALA A 5 -11.83 -11.04 -1.87
C ALA A 5 -13.17 -10.30 -1.71
N GLU A 6 -13.17 -9.18 -0.97
CA GLU A 6 -14.36 -8.36 -0.74
C GLU A 6 -14.86 -7.74 -2.06
N ALA A 7 -13.94 -7.21 -2.87
CA ALA A 7 -14.28 -6.61 -4.15
C ALA A 7 -14.84 -7.62 -5.15
N LEU A 8 -14.24 -8.81 -5.25
CA LEU A 8 -14.73 -9.90 -6.09
C LEU A 8 -16.13 -10.38 -5.68
N GLN A 9 -16.41 -10.47 -4.38
CA GLN A 9 -17.73 -10.81 -3.88
C GLN A 9 -18.75 -9.72 -4.24
N LYS A 10 -18.40 -8.44 -4.10
CA LYS A 10 -19.28 -7.31 -4.38
C LYS A 10 -19.59 -7.14 -5.87
N LEU A 11 -18.58 -7.24 -6.72
CA LEU A 11 -18.69 -6.98 -8.17
C LEU A 11 -19.17 -8.20 -8.96
N HIS A 12 -18.82 -9.41 -8.50
CA HIS A 12 -19.02 -10.64 -9.28
C HIS A 12 -19.64 -11.81 -8.50
N GLY A 13 -19.92 -11.65 -7.20
CA GLY A 13 -20.52 -12.71 -6.39
C GLY A 13 -19.58 -13.85 -6.02
N VAL A 14 -18.27 -13.71 -6.26
CA VAL A 14 -17.27 -14.76 -6.02
C VAL A 14 -16.99 -14.88 -4.52
N LYS A 15 -17.24 -16.08 -3.96
CA LYS A 15 -16.96 -16.39 -2.56
C LYS A 15 -15.54 -16.90 -2.40
N THR A 16 -14.76 -16.27 -1.53
CA THR A 16 -13.43 -16.75 -1.13
C THR A 16 -13.50 -17.47 0.22
N VAL A 17 -12.60 -18.43 0.42
CA VAL A 17 -12.36 -19.06 1.73
C VAL A 17 -11.89 -18.02 2.76
N ASP A 18 -12.10 -18.31 4.04
CA ASP A 18 -11.89 -17.36 5.14
C ASP A 18 -10.42 -16.94 5.27
N GLU A 19 -9.50 -17.87 5.02
CA GLU A 19 -8.06 -17.66 5.07
C GLU A 19 -7.60 -16.63 4.02
N ALA A 20 -8.32 -16.49 2.90
CA ALA A 20 -7.95 -15.60 1.81
C ALA A 20 -8.54 -14.19 1.93
N ARG A 21 -9.55 -13.98 2.79
CA ARG A 21 -10.35 -12.73 2.82
C ARG A 21 -9.51 -11.47 3.03
N GLN A 22 -8.44 -11.58 3.82
CA GLN A 22 -7.60 -10.45 4.20
C GLN A 22 -6.13 -10.67 3.82
N ASN A 23 -5.85 -11.44 2.76
CA ASN A 23 -4.47 -11.73 2.34
C ASN A 23 -4.00 -10.94 1.13
N THR A 24 -4.92 -10.55 0.24
CA THR A 24 -4.57 -9.87 -1.01
C THR A 24 -5.34 -8.56 -1.12
N LEU A 25 -4.60 -7.49 -1.40
CA LEU A 25 -5.16 -6.18 -1.71
C LEU A 25 -5.18 -5.96 -3.22
N ALA A 26 -6.10 -5.11 -3.65
CA ALA A 26 -6.18 -4.64 -5.03
C ALA A 26 -6.44 -3.12 -5.06
N LEU A 27 -5.91 -2.50 -6.11
CA LEU A 27 -6.39 -1.19 -6.54
C LEU A 27 -7.73 -1.42 -7.23
N GLN A 28 -8.75 -0.69 -6.77
CA GLN A 28 -10.00 -0.53 -7.50
C GLN A 28 -9.96 0.85 -8.12
N THR A 29 -9.99 0.91 -9.44
CA THR A 29 -10.08 2.15 -10.22
C THR A 29 -11.53 2.62 -10.29
N ASP A 30 -11.76 3.84 -10.79
CA ASP A 30 -13.10 4.43 -10.90
C ASP A 30 -14.00 3.69 -11.92
N ASP A 31 -13.42 2.91 -12.83
CA ASP A 31 -14.12 2.03 -13.79
C ASP A 31 -14.25 0.57 -13.27
N ASP A 32 -14.15 0.37 -11.95
CA ASP A 32 -14.26 -0.93 -11.26
C ASP A 32 -13.22 -1.99 -11.69
N GLN A 33 -12.14 -1.59 -12.36
CA GLN A 33 -11.03 -2.50 -12.64
C GLN A 33 -10.29 -2.84 -11.33
N LEU A 34 -10.16 -4.14 -11.07
CA LEU A 34 -9.37 -4.65 -9.95
C LEU A 34 -7.95 -4.99 -10.43
N ILE A 35 -6.96 -4.27 -9.94
CA ILE A 35 -5.54 -4.53 -10.20
C ILE A 35 -4.92 -5.10 -8.91
N PRO A 36 -4.64 -6.41 -8.85
CA PRO A 36 -4.04 -7.03 -7.67
C PRO A 36 -2.66 -6.43 -7.36
N ILE A 37 -2.34 -6.35 -6.08
CA ILE A 37 -1.02 -5.92 -5.62
C ILE A 37 -0.24 -7.15 -5.16
N VAL A 38 1.04 -7.19 -5.55
CA VAL A 38 1.98 -8.18 -5.03
C VAL A 38 2.15 -7.96 -3.53
N GLU A 39 1.98 -9.02 -2.73
CA GLU A 39 2.14 -9.00 -1.27
C GLU A 39 3.64 -8.98 -0.87
N ASP A 40 4.38 -7.98 -1.35
CA ASP A 40 5.74 -7.67 -0.91
C ASP A 40 5.72 -6.73 0.31
N VAL A 41 6.88 -6.19 0.72
CA VAL A 41 6.96 -5.30 1.90
C VAL A 41 6.00 -4.11 1.79
N ARG A 42 5.92 -3.46 0.63
CA ARG A 42 5.05 -2.28 0.44
C ARG A 42 3.59 -2.68 0.22
N GLY A 43 3.33 -3.79 -0.47
CA GLY A 43 1.97 -4.34 -0.58
C GLY A 43 1.38 -4.66 0.79
N ARG A 44 2.16 -5.36 1.62
CA ARG A 44 1.78 -5.75 2.99
C ARG A 44 1.56 -4.55 3.90
N ALA A 45 2.21 -3.41 3.66
CA ALA A 45 2.01 -2.18 4.42
C ALA A 45 0.54 -1.74 4.44
N PHE A 46 -0.13 -1.79 3.28
CA PHE A 46 -1.54 -1.44 3.18
C PHE A 46 -2.46 -2.41 3.90
N ARG A 47 -1.99 -3.62 4.23
CA ARG A 47 -2.74 -4.58 5.05
C ARG A 47 -2.52 -4.30 6.54
N ARG A 48 -1.27 -4.06 6.93
CA ARG A 48 -0.83 -3.81 8.30
C ARG A 48 -1.33 -2.49 8.87
N ASP A 49 -1.44 -1.46 8.03
CA ASP A 49 -1.87 -0.13 8.44
C ASP A 49 -3.14 0.28 7.69
N ASP A 50 -4.24 0.42 8.43
CA ASP A 50 -5.53 0.77 7.87
C ASP A 50 -5.62 2.24 7.43
N ARG A 51 -4.76 3.11 7.95
CA ARG A 51 -4.68 4.53 7.56
C ARG A 51 -4.36 4.66 6.08
N LEU A 52 -3.43 3.85 5.57
CA LEU A 52 -3.04 3.85 4.16
C LEU A 52 -4.22 3.49 3.23
N ARG A 53 -5.17 2.66 3.68
CA ARG A 53 -6.37 2.31 2.89
C ARG A 53 -7.42 3.43 2.86
N LYS A 54 -7.40 4.31 3.87
CA LYS A 54 -8.33 5.44 4.04
C LYS A 54 -7.83 6.73 3.40
N MET A 55 -6.53 6.81 3.09
CA MET A 55 -5.89 7.96 2.43
C MET A 55 -6.17 7.97 0.93
N ARG A 56 -6.22 9.18 0.36
CA ARG A 56 -6.12 9.37 -1.09
C ARG A 56 -4.65 9.24 -1.48
N VAL A 57 -4.30 8.13 -2.13
CA VAL A 57 -2.91 7.82 -2.48
C VAL A 57 -2.70 7.75 -3.98
N GLU A 58 -1.51 8.16 -4.40
CA GLU A 58 -0.94 7.86 -5.71
C GLU A 58 0.21 6.87 -5.54
N LEU A 59 0.28 5.86 -6.40
CA LEU A 59 1.31 4.82 -6.31
C LEU A 59 2.20 4.84 -7.54
N LEU A 60 3.51 4.89 -7.32
CA LEU A 60 4.46 4.49 -8.35
C LEU A 60 4.56 2.97 -8.33
N VAL A 61 4.17 2.33 -9.42
CA VAL A 61 4.15 0.88 -9.53
C VAL A 61 5.07 0.37 -10.62
N ARG A 62 5.58 -0.85 -10.44
CA ARG A 62 6.23 -1.62 -11.49
C ARG A 62 5.26 -2.68 -12.02
N ARG A 63 5.16 -2.75 -13.35
CA ARG A 63 4.42 -3.79 -14.08
C ARG A 63 5.40 -4.81 -14.65
N TYR A 64 4.98 -6.06 -14.70
CA TYR A 64 5.72 -7.15 -15.34
C TYR A 64 4.89 -7.66 -16.52
N GLU A 65 5.53 -7.92 -17.65
CA GLU A 65 4.86 -8.42 -18.84
C GLU A 65 4.17 -9.77 -18.56
N GLY A 66 2.92 -9.90 -19.00
CA GLY A 66 2.10 -11.10 -18.76
C GLY A 66 1.59 -11.29 -17.33
N VAL A 67 1.91 -10.38 -16.39
CA VAL A 67 1.48 -10.46 -14.99
C VAL A 67 0.37 -9.45 -14.72
N PRO A 68 -0.80 -9.87 -14.21
CA PRO A 68 -1.93 -8.97 -13.94
C PRO A 68 -1.73 -8.12 -12.67
N ALA A 69 -0.81 -8.52 -11.79
CA ALA A 69 -0.51 -7.84 -10.54
C ALA A 69 0.58 -6.77 -10.70
N VAL A 70 0.54 -5.76 -9.83
CA VAL A 70 1.53 -4.68 -9.79
C VAL A 70 2.34 -4.70 -8.49
N GLN A 71 3.60 -4.32 -8.59
CA GLN A 71 4.47 -4.13 -7.44
C GLN A 71 4.53 -2.66 -7.06
N ILE A 72 4.33 -2.32 -5.78
CA ILE A 72 4.42 -0.95 -5.30
C ILE A 72 5.88 -0.57 -5.07
N ILE A 73 6.32 0.52 -5.68
CA ILE A 73 7.68 1.06 -5.55
C ILE A 73 7.72 2.26 -4.61
N ARG A 74 6.76 3.18 -4.74
CA ARG A 74 6.60 4.36 -3.86
C ARG A 74 5.13 4.63 -3.59
N VAL A 75 4.85 5.21 -2.43
CA VAL A 75 3.51 5.59 -1.99
C VAL A 75 3.49 7.08 -1.74
N PHE A 76 2.55 7.79 -2.35
CA PHE A 76 2.34 9.21 -2.13
C PHE A 76 0.95 9.46 -1.60
N GLU A 77 0.84 10.30 -0.59
CA GLU A 77 -0.43 10.89 -0.17
C GLU A 77 -0.68 12.15 -1.00
N LEU A 78 -1.92 12.29 -1.48
CA LEU A 78 -2.40 13.49 -2.16
C LEU A 78 -3.30 14.28 -1.20
N THR A 79 -2.89 15.50 -0.87
CA THR A 79 -3.68 16.44 -0.07
C THR A 79 -3.80 17.78 -0.80
N ASP A 80 -4.62 18.68 -0.28
CA ASP A 80 -4.74 20.05 -0.80
C ASP A 80 -3.44 20.86 -0.64
N GLU A 81 -2.57 20.45 0.30
CA GLU A 81 -1.26 21.07 0.55
C GLU A 81 -0.18 20.55 -0.42
N GLY A 82 -0.46 19.48 -1.16
CA GLY A 82 0.43 18.92 -2.17
C GLY A 82 0.61 17.41 -2.08
N ARG A 83 1.72 16.93 -2.66
CA ARG A 83 2.08 15.51 -2.78
C ARG A 83 3.17 15.16 -1.77
N PHE A 84 2.91 14.14 -0.95
CA PHE A 84 3.84 13.71 0.11
C PHE A 84 4.21 12.25 -0.07
N GLU A 85 5.51 11.94 -0.13
CA GLU A 85 5.97 10.56 -0.06
C GLU A 85 5.82 10.01 1.36
N LEU A 86 5.28 8.79 1.45
CA LEU A 86 5.07 8.08 2.69
C LEU A 86 6.13 7.00 2.90
N ASP A 87 6.72 7.00 4.08
CA ASP A 87 7.53 5.91 4.61
C ASP A 87 7.28 5.76 6.11
N TYR A 88 7.87 4.73 6.73
CA TYR A 88 7.90 4.62 8.18
C TYR A 88 9.30 4.98 8.67
N TRP A 89 9.41 5.68 9.78
CA TRP A 89 10.68 6.20 10.28
C TRP A 89 10.95 5.76 11.72
N CYS A 90 12.21 5.44 12.01
CA CYS A 90 12.68 5.23 13.38
C CYS A 90 13.57 6.40 13.79
N ASP A 91 13.17 7.14 14.83
CA ASP A 91 13.95 8.27 15.35
C ASP A 91 15.25 7.84 16.04
N ILE A 92 15.32 6.60 16.55
CA ILE A 92 16.52 6.07 17.21
C ILE A 92 17.61 5.76 16.20
N CYS A 93 17.26 5.05 15.13
CA CYS A 93 18.23 4.57 14.14
C CYS A 93 18.39 5.52 12.95
N ALA A 94 17.50 6.51 12.80
CA ALA A 94 17.43 7.39 11.65
C ALA A 94 17.39 6.63 10.31
N ILE A 95 16.54 5.61 10.22
CA ILE A 95 16.33 4.81 9.00
C ILE A 95 14.85 4.72 8.63
N ALA A 96 14.61 4.55 7.33
CA ALA A 96 13.28 4.36 6.77
C ALA A 96 12.94 2.87 6.62
N MET A 97 11.67 2.56 6.85
CA MET A 97 11.02 1.27 6.62
C MET A 97 9.79 1.49 5.74
N PHE A 98 9.23 0.40 5.22
CA PHE A 98 8.15 0.47 4.23
C PHE A 98 6.86 -0.25 4.64
N GLU A 99 6.75 -0.66 5.90
CA GLU A 99 5.54 -1.21 6.51
C GLU A 99 5.53 -0.93 8.02
N LEU A 100 4.35 -0.96 8.63
CA LEU A 100 4.19 -0.81 10.08
C LEU A 100 4.61 -2.09 10.82
N LYS A 101 5.74 -2.02 11.54
CA LYS A 101 6.34 -3.10 12.35
C LYS A 101 7.34 -2.52 13.36
N ALA A 102 8.07 -3.37 14.08
CA ALA A 102 9.25 -2.93 14.83
C ALA A 102 10.41 -2.58 13.89
N CYS A 103 11.27 -1.63 14.28
CA CYS A 103 12.45 -1.24 13.51
C CYS A 103 13.38 -2.44 13.25
N ASP A 104 13.89 -2.59 12.02
CA ASP A 104 14.77 -3.71 11.67
C ASP A 104 16.13 -3.68 12.39
N CYS A 105 16.56 -2.52 12.88
CA CYS A 105 17.83 -2.36 13.58
C CYS A 105 17.67 -2.46 15.10
N CYS A 106 16.99 -1.49 15.73
CA CYS A 106 16.87 -1.43 17.19
C CYS A 106 15.64 -2.16 17.76
N GLN A 107 14.76 -2.69 16.92
CA GLN A 107 13.47 -3.27 17.34
C GLN A 107 12.53 -2.29 18.06
N GLY A 108 12.84 -0.99 18.04
CA GLY A 108 12.02 0.08 18.61
C GLY A 108 10.80 0.44 17.75
N PRO A 109 9.95 1.36 18.25
CA PRO A 109 8.79 1.83 17.50
C PRO A 109 9.19 2.61 16.26
N ILE A 110 8.28 2.64 15.29
CA ILE A 110 8.41 3.40 14.05
C ILE A 110 7.11 4.15 13.79
N GLU A 111 7.21 5.29 13.13
CA GLU A 111 6.06 6.15 12.86
C GLU A 111 5.87 6.39 11.37
N LEU A 112 4.61 6.54 10.94
CA LEU A 112 4.32 6.93 9.56
C LEU A 112 4.78 8.37 9.36
N ARG A 113 5.73 8.56 8.45
CA ARG A 113 6.32 9.85 8.14
C ARG A 113 5.87 10.33 6.76
N ARG A 114 5.43 11.58 6.72
CA ARG A 114 5.10 12.31 5.48
C ARG A 114 6.28 13.20 5.11
N ARG A 115 6.83 13.05 3.90
CA ARG A 115 7.87 13.92 3.36
C ARG A 115 7.36 14.62 2.11
N PRO A 116 7.57 15.93 1.91
CA PRO A 116 7.25 16.57 0.64
C PRO A 116 7.90 15.78 -0.50
N ALA A 117 7.11 15.42 -1.51
CA ALA A 117 7.66 14.75 -2.69
C ALA A 117 8.47 15.78 -3.48
N ALA A 118 9.71 15.43 -3.85
CA ALA A 118 10.41 16.18 -4.89
C ALA A 118 9.60 16.04 -6.20
N ASP A 119 9.58 17.12 -7.00
CA ASP A 119 8.91 17.11 -8.29
C ASP A 119 9.74 16.21 -9.23
N ASP A 120 9.27 14.98 -9.47
CA ASP A 120 9.91 14.04 -10.40
C ASP A 120 9.55 14.41 -11.86
N ARG A 121 9.77 15.67 -12.24
CA ARG A 121 9.63 16.15 -13.63
C ARG A 121 10.81 15.72 -14.50
#